data_AF-A0A0E4CUP4-F1
#
_entry.id   AF-A0A0E4CUP4-F1
#
_cell.length_a   1.000
_cell.length_b   1.000
_cell.length_c   1.000
_cell.angle_alpha   90.00
_cell.angle_beta   90.00
_cell.angle_gamma   90.00
#
_symmetry.space_group_name_H-M   'P 1'
#
loop_
_entity.id
_entity.type
_entity.pdbx_description
1 polymer ?
#
loop_
_entity_poly.entity_id
_entity_poly.type
_entity_poly.pdbx_seq_one_letter_code
_entity_poly.pdbx_strand_id
1 'polypeptide(L)'
;MNDYRNTRYCSSLENVKNKKGTLEDAIYKNHTKQKIIYNKVKDTAYEYRKNFMEIYNYKCCYCGNSIVNLGATLLEIDHYICESSFDSKEVAGRIGNLVLACYDCNRSKSGFVIKEEYKEILDPDMDNIKSVFTRDDDYYIKIAEQYEADEFIKGFHNQLRLSYQSRRLDFLLVNLNGLCQKLDGKPQAERLNVILRKLKEKRNLIISKGLSEESVLA
;
A
#
# COMPACT_ATOMS: atom_id res chain seq x y z
N MET A 1 5.33 16.16 -9.70
CA MET A 1 4.13 15.33 -9.88
C MET A 1 3.69 14.81 -8.53
N ASN A 2 2.41 14.94 -8.17
CA ASN A 2 1.92 14.54 -6.84
C ASN A 2 1.63 13.03 -6.82
N ASP A 3 2.19 12.33 -5.83
CA ASP A 3 1.93 10.91 -5.61
C ASP A 3 0.49 10.70 -5.09
N TYR A 4 -0.35 10.01 -5.87
CA TYR A 4 -1.76 9.76 -5.57
C TYR A 4 -2.00 9.02 -4.23
N ARG A 5 -0.95 8.38 -3.69
CA ARG A 5 -1.01 7.64 -2.42
C ARG A 5 -0.88 8.56 -1.20
N ASN A 6 -0.48 9.81 -1.40
CA ASN A 6 -0.13 10.74 -0.33
C ASN A 6 -1.14 11.88 -0.22
N THR A 7 -1.55 12.18 1.01
CA THR A 7 -2.21 13.45 1.32
C THR A 7 -1.13 14.51 1.55
N ARG A 8 -1.52 15.79 1.59
CA ARG A 8 -0.59 16.89 1.91
C ARG A 8 0.04 16.82 3.31
N TYR A 9 -0.45 15.94 4.18
CA TYR A 9 0.09 15.73 5.54
C TYR A 9 0.94 14.47 5.66
N CYS A 10 1.05 13.69 4.59
CA CYS A 10 1.92 12.53 4.58
C CYS A 10 3.37 12.94 4.36
N SER A 11 4.29 12.25 5.04
CA SER A 11 5.69 12.22 4.63
C SER A 11 5.81 11.65 3.22
N SER A 12 6.72 12.24 2.43
CA SER A 12 7.06 11.73 1.10
C SER A 12 7.59 10.30 1.17
N LEU A 13 7.22 9.50 0.17
CA LEU A 13 7.80 8.17 -0.04
C LEU A 13 9.02 8.33 -0.95
N GLU A 14 10.19 8.45 -0.34
CA GLU A 14 11.45 8.73 -1.01
C GLU A 14 12.51 7.69 -0.65
N ASN A 15 13.43 7.46 -1.60
CA ASN A 15 14.61 6.60 -1.44
C ASN A 15 14.27 5.15 -1.04
N VAL A 16 13.13 4.63 -1.49
CA VAL A 16 12.64 3.28 -1.13
C VAL A 16 13.69 2.21 -1.43
N LYS A 17 14.24 2.22 -2.65
CA LYS A 17 15.30 1.29 -3.08
C LYS A 17 16.53 1.34 -2.16
N ASN A 18 17.00 2.54 -1.80
CA ASN A 18 18.16 2.70 -0.92
C ASN A 18 17.87 2.21 0.50
N LYS A 19 16.71 2.58 1.07
CA LYS A 19 16.30 2.13 2.41
C LYS A 19 16.13 0.62 2.48
N LYS A 20 15.61 -0.01 1.42
CA LYS A 20 15.59 -1.46 1.28
C LYS A 20 17.00 -2.04 1.26
N GLY A 21 17.90 -1.50 0.44
CA GLY A 21 19.31 -1.94 0.43
C GLY A 21 19.94 -1.91 1.83
N THR A 22 19.76 -0.81 2.58
CA THR A 22 20.24 -0.70 3.96
C THR A 22 19.64 -1.77 4.90
N LEU A 23 18.35 -2.07 4.77
CA LEU A 23 17.70 -3.13 5.54
C LEU A 23 18.22 -4.52 5.16
N GLU A 24 18.42 -4.78 3.87
CA GLU A 24 18.99 -6.02 3.36
C GLU A 24 20.41 -6.26 3.87
N ASP A 25 21.27 -5.23 3.84
CA ASP A 25 22.63 -5.28 4.40
C ASP A 25 22.61 -5.60 5.90
N ALA A 26 21.70 -4.98 6.66
CA ALA A 26 21.54 -5.24 8.08
C ALA A 26 21.10 -6.70 8.35
N ILE A 27 20.17 -7.23 7.55
CA ILE A 27 19.73 -8.62 7.65
C ILE A 27 20.90 -9.57 7.36
N TYR A 28 21.68 -9.33 6.29
CA TYR A 28 22.82 -10.19 5.95
C TYR A 28 23.91 -10.16 7.01
N LYS A 29 24.16 -9.01 7.65
CA LYS A 29 25.10 -8.89 8.76
C LYS A 29 24.72 -9.75 9.96
N ASN A 30 23.42 -9.80 10.30
CA ASN A 30 22.91 -10.54 11.46
C ASN A 30 22.53 -11.99 11.14
N HIS A 31 22.29 -12.30 9.86
CA HIS A 31 21.86 -13.60 9.36
C HIS A 31 22.63 -13.97 8.09
N THR A 32 23.93 -14.22 8.22
CA THR A 32 24.86 -14.46 7.10
C THR A 32 24.50 -15.64 6.19
N LYS A 33 23.69 -16.59 6.67
CA LYS A 33 23.21 -17.75 5.89
C LYS A 33 21.82 -17.53 5.28
N GLN A 34 21.23 -16.35 5.44
CA GLN A 34 19.89 -16.07 4.93
C GLN A 34 19.90 -16.09 3.40
N LYS A 35 19.01 -16.88 2.81
CA LYS A 35 18.86 -16.96 1.34
C LYS A 35 17.62 -16.23 0.82
N ILE A 36 16.54 -16.22 1.61
CA ILE A 36 15.22 -15.69 1.22
C ILE A 36 14.88 -14.53 2.17
N ILE A 37 15.16 -13.29 1.78
CA ILE A 37 14.95 -12.10 2.64
C ILE A 37 13.49 -11.99 3.09
N TYR A 38 12.56 -12.35 2.21
CA TYR A 38 11.12 -12.40 2.51
C TYR A 38 10.78 -13.06 3.85
N ASN A 39 11.42 -14.18 4.19
CA ASN A 39 11.14 -14.90 5.43
C ASN A 39 11.53 -14.12 6.70
N LYS A 40 12.43 -13.14 6.60
CA LYS A 40 12.84 -12.29 7.72
C LYS A 40 11.97 -11.04 7.87
N VAL A 41 11.53 -10.48 6.76
CA VAL A 41 10.71 -9.26 6.79
C VAL A 41 9.23 -9.56 6.96
N LYS A 42 8.72 -10.72 6.53
CA LYS A 42 7.30 -11.05 6.67
C LYS A 42 6.88 -11.37 8.11
N ASP A 43 7.78 -11.98 8.86
CA ASP A 43 7.51 -12.56 10.16
C ASP A 43 7.37 -11.48 11.24
N THR A 44 6.25 -11.53 11.96
CA THR A 44 5.85 -10.56 12.98
C THR A 44 6.70 -10.59 14.24
N ALA A 45 7.44 -11.68 14.49
CA ALA A 45 8.33 -11.80 15.62
C ALA A 45 9.65 -11.03 15.45
N TYR A 46 10.01 -10.65 14.21
CA TYR A 46 11.26 -9.96 13.91
C TYR A 46 11.09 -8.45 13.76
N GLU A 47 12.08 -7.71 14.25
CA GLU A 47 12.17 -6.25 14.09
C GLU A 47 12.22 -5.80 12.62
N TYR A 48 12.73 -6.66 11.73
CA TYR A 48 12.87 -6.33 10.31
C TYR A 48 11.53 -6.08 9.62
N ARG A 49 10.44 -6.70 10.11
CA ARG A 49 9.10 -6.39 9.61
C ARG A 49 8.75 -4.93 9.85
N LYS A 50 8.97 -4.46 11.08
CA LYS A 50 8.72 -3.05 11.44
C LYS A 50 9.58 -2.12 10.60
N ASN A 51 10.88 -2.41 10.48
CA ASN A 51 11.80 -1.63 9.66
C ASN A 51 11.33 -1.57 8.20
N PHE A 52 10.89 -2.69 7.63
CA PHE A 52 10.34 -2.72 6.28
C PHE A 52 9.06 -1.89 6.16
N MET A 53 8.16 -1.94 7.16
CA MET A 53 6.94 -1.13 7.17
C MET A 53 7.24 0.38 7.24
N GLU A 54 8.31 0.77 7.96
CA GLU A 54 8.78 2.16 8.05
C GLU A 54 9.25 2.72 6.71
N ILE A 55 9.86 1.89 5.85
CA ILE A 55 10.27 2.30 4.49
C ILE A 55 9.08 2.88 3.71
N TYR A 56 7.90 2.29 3.90
CA TYR A 56 6.65 2.69 3.24
C TYR A 56 5.82 3.70 4.05
N ASN A 57 6.38 4.29 5.11
CA ASN A 57 5.66 5.16 6.05
C ASN A 57 4.38 4.50 6.60
N TYR A 58 4.41 3.17 6.80
CA TYR A 58 3.27 2.37 7.24
C TYR A 58 2.02 2.53 6.35
N LYS A 59 2.22 2.60 5.03
CA LYS A 59 1.14 2.70 4.03
C LYS A 59 1.22 1.61 2.97
N CYS A 60 0.06 1.22 2.47
CA CYS A 60 -0.07 0.40 1.28
C CYS A 60 0.56 1.11 0.08
N CYS A 61 1.48 0.43 -0.59
CA CYS A 61 2.19 0.91 -1.77
C CYS A 61 1.28 1.09 -3.00
N TYR A 62 0.11 0.45 -3.03
CA TYR A 62 -0.86 0.61 -4.11
C TYR A 62 -1.89 1.70 -3.79
N CYS A 63 -2.74 1.53 -2.78
CA CYS A 63 -3.86 2.46 -2.58
C CYS A 63 -3.54 3.66 -1.66
N GLY A 64 -2.39 3.67 -0.98
CA GLY A 64 -2.02 4.71 -0.01
C GLY A 64 -2.75 4.64 1.34
N ASN A 65 -3.58 3.63 1.58
CA ASN A 65 -4.20 3.45 2.90
C ASN A 65 -3.12 3.16 3.96
N SER A 66 -3.36 3.62 5.19
CA SER A 66 -2.36 3.66 6.24
C SER A 66 -2.73 2.79 7.44
N ILE A 67 -1.72 2.42 8.23
CA ILE A 67 -1.87 1.77 9.53
C ILE A 67 -2.85 2.49 10.46
N VAL A 68 -3.00 3.81 10.34
CA VAL A 68 -3.95 4.60 11.16
C VAL A 68 -5.42 4.26 10.91
N ASN A 69 -5.71 3.59 9.79
CA ASN A 69 -7.04 3.10 9.42
C ASN A 69 -7.16 1.57 9.53
N LEU A 70 -6.09 0.84 9.20
CA LEU A 70 -6.11 -0.62 9.00
C LEU A 70 -5.61 -1.44 10.20
N GLY A 71 -4.80 -0.86 11.08
CA GLY A 71 -4.00 -1.65 12.03
C GLY A 71 -2.85 -2.41 11.33
N ALA A 72 -1.84 -2.82 12.11
CA ALA A 72 -0.59 -3.38 11.56
C ALA A 72 -0.78 -4.77 10.93
N THR A 73 -1.77 -5.53 11.37
CA THR A 73 -2.06 -6.90 10.92
C THR A 73 -2.69 -6.95 9.53
N LEU A 74 -3.29 -5.85 9.08
CA LEU A 74 -3.89 -5.71 7.74
C LEU A 74 -2.93 -5.08 6.72
N LEU A 75 -1.66 -4.91 7.07
CA LEU A 75 -0.59 -4.60 6.14
C LEU A 75 0.29 -5.85 5.97
N GLU A 76 0.44 -6.33 4.76
CA GLU A 76 1.20 -7.53 4.42
C GLU A 76 2.43 -7.12 3.60
N ILE A 77 3.56 -7.77 3.87
CA ILE A 77 4.72 -7.71 2.99
C ILE A 77 4.58 -8.89 2.06
N ASP A 78 4.59 -8.65 0.76
CA ASP A 78 4.43 -9.69 -0.26
C ASP A 78 5.15 -9.29 -1.56
N HIS A 79 5.09 -10.14 -2.57
CA HIS A 79 5.82 -9.99 -3.81
C HIS A 79 5.09 -9.07 -4.81
N TYR A 80 5.82 -8.12 -5.41
CA TYR A 80 5.36 -7.33 -6.53
C TYR A 80 5.17 -8.21 -7.77
N ILE A 81 6.21 -8.96 -8.18
CA ILE A 81 6.10 -10.02 -9.18
C ILE A 81 5.87 -11.34 -8.45
N CYS A 82 4.84 -12.09 -8.85
CA CYS A 82 4.44 -13.32 -8.17
C CYS A 82 5.60 -14.34 -8.07
N GLU A 83 5.71 -15.03 -6.93
CA GLU A 83 6.73 -16.07 -6.70
C GLU A 83 6.75 -17.13 -7.81
N SER A 84 5.57 -17.49 -8.34
CA SER A 84 5.41 -18.46 -9.44
C SER A 84 5.98 -18.01 -10.79
N SER A 85 6.35 -16.72 -10.93
CA SER A 85 6.98 -16.18 -12.14
C SER A 85 8.51 -16.25 -12.11
N PHE A 86 9.10 -16.83 -11.06
CA PHE A 86 10.56 -16.98 -10.91
C PHE A 86 10.97 -18.45 -10.85
N ASP A 87 12.22 -18.73 -11.26
CA ASP A 87 12.81 -20.06 -11.21
C ASP A 87 13.04 -20.57 -9.78
N SER A 88 13.15 -19.65 -8.81
CA SER A 88 13.37 -20.02 -7.42
C SER A 88 12.78 -19.02 -6.42
N LYS A 89 12.46 -19.52 -5.23
CA LYS A 89 12.00 -18.71 -4.10
C LYS A 89 13.07 -17.75 -3.58
N GLU A 90 14.35 -18.08 -3.74
CA GLU A 90 15.43 -17.15 -3.40
C GLU A 90 15.41 -15.91 -4.29
N VAL A 91 15.16 -16.07 -5.59
CA VAL A 91 15.11 -14.93 -6.52
C VAL A 91 13.84 -14.10 -6.27
N ALA A 92 12.69 -14.76 -6.15
CA ALA A 92 11.42 -14.08 -5.86
C ALA A 92 11.49 -13.31 -4.53
N GLY A 93 12.07 -13.92 -3.49
CA GLY A 93 12.11 -13.37 -2.14
C GLY A 93 13.22 -12.36 -1.85
N ARG A 94 13.87 -11.80 -2.89
CA ARG A 94 14.84 -10.69 -2.77
C ARG A 94 14.13 -9.39 -2.41
N ILE A 95 14.77 -8.51 -1.64
CA ILE A 95 14.11 -7.33 -1.09
C ILE A 95 13.53 -6.39 -2.15
N GLY A 96 14.16 -6.34 -3.33
CA GLY A 96 13.72 -5.52 -4.46
C GLY A 96 12.34 -5.91 -4.98
N ASN A 97 11.95 -7.19 -4.88
CA ASN A 97 10.64 -7.68 -5.34
C ASN A 97 9.57 -7.65 -4.25
N LEU A 98 9.89 -7.26 -3.01
CA LEU A 98 8.92 -7.24 -1.90
C LEU A 98 8.27 -5.87 -1.77
N VAL A 99 7.00 -5.77 -1.46
CA VAL A 99 6.29 -4.50 -1.25
C VAL A 99 5.40 -4.57 -0.03
N LEU A 100 5.06 -3.42 0.55
CA LEU A 100 4.06 -3.35 1.62
C LEU A 100 2.68 -3.04 1.04
N ALA A 101 1.72 -3.96 1.15
CA ALA A 101 0.37 -3.80 0.66
C ALA A 101 -0.65 -3.93 1.80
N CYS A 102 -1.81 -3.28 1.69
CA CYS A 102 -2.93 -3.66 2.56
C CYS A 102 -3.50 -5.00 2.13
N TYR A 103 -4.11 -5.72 3.08
CA TYR A 103 -4.75 -7.01 2.86
C TYR A 103 -5.62 -7.01 1.59
N ASP A 104 -6.52 -6.03 1.44
CA ASP A 104 -7.40 -5.95 0.26
C ASP A 104 -6.61 -5.85 -1.05
N CYS A 105 -5.58 -4.99 -1.10
CA CYS A 105 -4.80 -4.82 -2.32
C CYS A 105 -3.99 -6.08 -2.62
N ASN A 106 -3.41 -6.71 -1.60
CA ASN A 106 -2.65 -7.93 -1.77
C ASN A 106 -3.52 -9.08 -2.30
N ARG A 107 -4.68 -9.31 -1.67
CA ARG A 107 -5.65 -10.32 -2.11
C ARG A 107 -6.19 -10.03 -3.49
N SER A 108 -6.54 -8.77 -3.77
CA SER A 108 -7.09 -8.40 -5.06
C SER A 108 -6.04 -8.52 -6.16
N LYS A 109 -4.76 -8.19 -5.91
CA LYS A 109 -3.67 -8.36 -6.89
C LYS A 109 -3.42 -9.82 -7.26
N SER A 110 -3.78 -10.77 -6.39
CA SER A 110 -3.51 -12.19 -6.59
C SER A 110 -3.86 -12.66 -8.00
N GLY A 111 -2.94 -13.42 -8.62
CA GLY A 111 -3.10 -13.94 -9.98
C GLY A 111 -2.84 -12.94 -11.11
N PHE A 112 -2.62 -11.64 -10.82
CA PHE A 112 -2.29 -10.66 -11.85
C PHE A 112 -0.80 -10.77 -12.25
N VAL A 113 -0.56 -11.30 -13.45
CA VAL A 113 0.78 -11.45 -14.02
C VAL A 113 1.19 -10.14 -14.70
N ILE A 114 2.18 -9.46 -14.12
CA ILE A 114 2.74 -8.22 -14.69
C ILE A 114 3.61 -8.57 -15.90
N LYS A 115 3.25 -8.06 -17.08
CA LYS A 115 4.05 -8.22 -18.31
C LYS A 115 5.35 -7.42 -18.21
N GLU A 116 6.38 -7.86 -18.92
CA GLU A 116 7.73 -7.30 -18.85
C GLU A 116 7.76 -5.79 -19.06
N GLU A 117 7.07 -5.31 -20.09
CA GLU A 117 7.02 -3.91 -20.49
C GLU A 117 6.31 -2.99 -19.47
N TYR A 118 5.54 -3.57 -18.54
CA TYR A 118 4.85 -2.82 -17.47
C TYR A 118 5.55 -2.93 -16.12
N LYS A 119 6.58 -3.76 -15.97
CA LYS A 119 7.22 -4.00 -14.66
C LYS A 119 7.71 -2.70 -14.03
N GLU A 120 8.42 -1.86 -14.78
CA GLU A 120 8.91 -0.57 -14.25
C GLU A 120 7.79 0.47 -14.13
N ILE A 121 6.79 0.42 -15.02
CA ILE A 121 5.67 1.38 -15.06
C ILE A 121 4.78 1.22 -13.83
N LEU A 122 4.49 -0.03 -13.45
CA LEU A 122 3.57 -0.39 -12.36
C LEU A 122 4.28 -0.74 -11.06
N ASP A 123 5.62 -0.70 -11.00
CA ASP A 123 6.36 -0.94 -9.77
C ASP A 123 6.03 0.17 -8.75
N PRO A 124 5.44 -0.17 -7.59
CA PRO A 124 5.09 0.81 -6.57
C PRO A 124 6.28 1.57 -6.00
N ASP A 125 7.49 1.03 -6.10
CA ASP A 125 8.71 1.65 -5.60
C ASP A 125 9.31 2.66 -6.57
N MET A 126 8.89 2.63 -7.84
CA MET A 126 9.38 3.49 -8.90
C MET A 126 8.53 4.76 -9.03
N ASP A 127 9.13 5.82 -9.58
CA ASP A 127 8.42 7.08 -9.78
C ASP A 127 7.39 7.01 -10.92
N ASN A 128 7.55 6.08 -11.86
CA ASN A 128 6.69 5.92 -13.02
C ASN A 128 5.21 5.74 -12.64
N ILE A 129 4.91 4.94 -11.60
CA ILE A 129 3.53 4.68 -11.15
C ILE A 129 2.79 5.96 -10.73
N LYS A 130 3.53 6.98 -10.28
CA LYS A 130 2.96 8.29 -9.89
C LYS A 130 2.39 9.04 -11.11
N SER A 131 2.80 8.69 -12.32
CA SER A 131 2.28 9.26 -13.59
C SER A 131 1.12 8.45 -14.15
N VAL A 132 0.99 7.19 -13.72
CA VAL A 132 -0.05 6.27 -14.19
C VAL A 132 -1.36 6.53 -13.48
N PHE A 133 -1.31 6.84 -12.18
CA PHE A 133 -2.50 7.09 -11.38
C PHE A 133 -2.48 8.47 -10.73
N THR A 134 -3.65 9.09 -10.68
CA THR A 134 -3.90 10.38 -10.04
C THR A 134 -5.10 10.27 -9.09
N ARG A 135 -5.35 11.31 -8.29
CA ARG A 135 -6.63 11.46 -7.60
C ARG A 135 -7.41 12.62 -8.20
N ASP A 136 -8.71 12.42 -8.40
CA ASP A 136 -9.63 13.50 -8.75
C ASP A 136 -10.05 14.32 -7.51
N ASP A 137 -10.86 15.36 -7.72
CA ASP A 137 -11.36 16.24 -6.67
C ASP A 137 -12.23 15.51 -5.63
N ASP A 138 -12.80 14.38 -6.01
CA ASP A 138 -13.56 13.48 -5.15
C ASP A 138 -12.68 12.43 -4.44
N TYR A 139 -11.37 12.49 -4.62
CA TYR A 139 -10.37 11.54 -4.10
C TYR A 139 -10.45 10.12 -4.67
N TYR A 140 -11.11 9.87 -5.80
CA TYR A 140 -10.98 8.58 -6.47
C TYR A 140 -9.61 8.43 -7.11
N ILE A 141 -9.04 7.23 -7.08
CA ILE A 141 -7.82 6.92 -7.84
C ILE A 141 -8.22 6.70 -9.30
N LYS A 142 -7.75 7.55 -10.20
CA LYS A 142 -8.01 7.51 -11.64
C LYS A 142 -6.76 7.11 -12.41
N ILE A 143 -6.96 6.55 -13.60
CA ILE A 143 -5.89 6.37 -14.58
C ILE A 143 -5.63 7.74 -15.20
N ALA A 144 -4.36 8.10 -15.41
CA ALA A 144 -4.01 9.35 -16.06
C ALA A 144 -4.36 9.30 -17.56
N GLU A 145 -4.71 10.45 -18.13
CA GLU A 145 -5.24 10.59 -19.50
C GLU A 145 -4.39 9.85 -20.56
N GLN A 146 -3.06 9.95 -20.47
CA GLN A 146 -2.14 9.31 -21.42
C GLN A 146 -2.15 7.77 -21.38
N TYR A 147 -2.75 7.17 -20.35
CA TYR A 147 -2.90 5.73 -20.18
C TYR A 147 -4.36 5.27 -20.25
N GLU A 148 -5.32 6.16 -20.54
CA GLU A 148 -6.75 5.81 -20.59
C GLU A 148 -7.12 4.82 -21.70
N ALA A 149 -6.29 4.67 -22.74
CA ALA A 149 -6.50 3.67 -23.79
C ALA A 149 -5.77 2.34 -23.50
N ASP A 150 -4.94 2.28 -22.44
CA ASP A 150 -4.13 1.10 -22.14
C ASP A 150 -4.95 0.06 -21.34
N GLU A 151 -5.35 -1.01 -22.02
CA GLU A 151 -6.16 -2.09 -21.44
C GLU A 151 -5.44 -2.86 -20.33
N PHE A 152 -4.10 -2.91 -20.34
CA PHE A 152 -3.35 -3.60 -19.29
C PHE A 152 -3.35 -2.78 -17.99
N ILE A 153 -3.15 -1.47 -18.09
CA ILE A 153 -3.24 -0.54 -16.95
C ILE A 153 -4.66 -0.51 -16.39
N LYS A 154 -5.69 -0.51 -17.25
CA LYS A 154 -7.09 -0.69 -16.82
C LYS A 154 -7.29 -2.00 -16.08
N GLY A 155 -6.77 -3.10 -16.62
CA GLY A 155 -6.81 -4.41 -15.99
C GLY A 155 -6.22 -4.39 -14.58
N PHE A 156 -5.02 -3.81 -14.42
CA PHE A 156 -4.35 -3.70 -13.12
C PHE A 156 -5.13 -2.81 -12.13
N HIS A 157 -5.63 -1.66 -12.59
CA HIS A 157 -6.43 -0.73 -11.80
C HIS A 157 -7.74 -1.35 -11.30
N ASN A 158 -8.44 -2.07 -12.18
CA ASN A 158 -9.67 -2.80 -11.88
C ASN A 158 -9.40 -3.97 -10.94
N GLN A 159 -8.35 -4.76 -11.21
CA GLN A 159 -7.96 -5.90 -10.38
C GLN A 159 -7.70 -5.46 -8.94
N LEU A 160 -6.98 -4.36 -8.73
CA LEU A 160 -6.72 -3.80 -7.40
C LEU A 160 -7.91 -3.05 -6.78
N ARG A 161 -8.99 -2.87 -7.54
CA ARG A 161 -10.20 -2.12 -7.14
C ARG A 161 -9.85 -0.68 -6.72
N LEU A 162 -8.99 0.00 -7.47
CA LEU A 162 -8.46 1.32 -7.08
C LEU A 162 -9.51 2.43 -7.16
N SER A 163 -10.52 2.30 -8.03
CA SER A 163 -11.64 3.25 -8.16
C SER A 163 -12.73 3.09 -7.08
N TYR A 164 -12.61 2.11 -6.17
CA TYR A 164 -13.70 1.82 -5.23
C TYR A 164 -13.88 2.94 -4.20
N GLN A 165 -15.13 3.14 -3.76
CA GLN A 165 -15.46 4.17 -2.77
C GLN A 165 -14.74 3.97 -1.42
N SER A 166 -14.39 2.73 -1.07
CA SER A 166 -13.56 2.47 0.11
C SER A 166 -12.20 3.17 0.02
N ARG A 167 -11.60 3.25 -1.17
CA ARG A 167 -10.27 3.88 -1.39
C ARG A 167 -10.30 5.40 -1.25
N ARG A 168 -11.41 6.06 -1.62
CA ARG A 168 -11.58 7.51 -1.38
C ARG A 168 -11.84 7.80 0.10
N LEU A 169 -12.63 6.95 0.77
CA LEU A 169 -12.91 7.09 2.20
C LEU A 169 -11.65 6.90 3.04
N ASP A 170 -10.85 5.88 2.73
CA ASP A 170 -9.57 5.62 3.39
C ASP A 170 -8.63 6.84 3.26
N PHE A 171 -8.54 7.44 2.07
CA PHE A 171 -7.73 8.63 1.82
C PHE A 171 -8.24 9.86 2.59
N LEU A 172 -9.56 10.09 2.60
CA LEU A 172 -10.18 11.15 3.38
C LEU A 172 -9.85 11.00 4.88
N LEU A 173 -9.91 9.78 5.41
CA LEU A 173 -9.57 9.50 6.80
C LEU A 173 -8.10 9.80 7.11
N VAL A 174 -7.17 9.46 6.21
CA VAL A 174 -5.75 9.83 6.35
C VAL A 174 -5.57 11.34 6.33
N ASN A 175 -6.27 12.04 5.43
CA ASN A 175 -6.18 13.50 5.28
C ASN A 175 -6.72 14.23 6.52
N LEU A 176 -7.89 13.80 7.02
CA LEU A 176 -8.49 14.32 8.25
C LEU A 176 -7.60 14.06 9.46
N ASN A 177 -6.99 12.88 9.57
CA ASN A 177 -6.08 12.58 10.68
C ASN A 177 -4.86 13.53 10.68
N GLY A 178 -4.24 13.74 9.52
CA GLY A 178 -3.13 14.69 9.39
C GLY A 178 -3.54 16.14 9.69
N LEU A 179 -4.76 16.54 9.29
CA LEU A 179 -5.32 17.85 9.64
C LEU A 179 -5.53 17.98 11.16
N CYS A 180 -6.08 16.97 11.83
CA CYS A 180 -6.26 16.96 13.28
C CYS A 180 -4.90 17.12 13.99
N GLN A 181 -3.87 16.39 13.57
CA GLN A 181 -2.52 16.52 14.11
C GLN A 181 -1.95 17.93 13.92
N LYS A 182 -2.15 18.52 12.74
CA LYS A 182 -1.71 19.91 12.47
C LYS A 182 -2.44 20.95 13.33
N LEU A 183 -3.68 20.65 13.73
CA LEU A 183 -4.51 21.53 14.54
C LEU A 183 -4.46 21.18 16.04
N ASP A 184 -3.54 20.32 16.46
CA ASP A 184 -3.46 19.87 17.84
C ASP A 184 -3.42 21.04 18.84
N GLY A 185 -4.14 20.89 19.95
CA GLY A 185 -4.39 21.95 20.94
C GLY A 185 -5.37 23.05 20.52
N LYS A 186 -5.96 23.01 19.30
CA LYS A 186 -6.97 23.99 18.86
C LYS A 186 -8.40 23.43 18.97
N PRO A 187 -9.43 24.26 19.29
CA PRO A 187 -10.82 23.80 19.40
C PRO A 187 -11.38 23.13 18.13
N GLN A 188 -10.87 23.52 16.96
CA GLN A 188 -11.27 22.92 15.68
C GLN A 188 -10.84 21.44 15.59
N ALA A 189 -9.71 21.06 16.20
CA ALA A 189 -9.26 19.67 16.20
C ALA A 189 -10.23 18.76 16.97
N GLU A 190 -10.82 19.23 18.07
CA GLU A 190 -11.82 18.45 18.82
C GLU A 190 -13.04 18.09 17.95
N ARG A 191 -13.60 19.09 17.25
CA ARG A 191 -14.74 18.89 16.35
C ARG A 191 -14.39 17.94 15.20
N LEU A 192 -13.21 18.11 14.61
CA LEU A 192 -12.73 17.24 13.53
C LEU A 192 -12.48 15.81 14.02
N ASN A 193 -11.96 15.62 15.24
CA ASN A 193 -11.76 14.30 15.84
C ASN A 193 -13.09 13.56 16.06
N VAL A 194 -14.16 14.27 16.44
CA VAL A 194 -15.50 13.67 16.54
C VAL A 194 -15.98 13.18 15.17
N ILE A 195 -15.80 13.98 14.11
CA ILE A 195 -16.16 13.60 12.74
C ILE A 195 -15.32 12.41 12.26
N LEU A 196 -14.00 12.47 12.47
CA LEU A 196 -13.05 11.41 12.11
C LEU A 196 -13.44 10.08 12.75
N ARG A 197 -13.77 10.08 14.05
CA ARG A 197 -14.21 8.87 14.76
C ARG A 197 -15.50 8.30 14.16
N LYS A 198 -16.51 9.13 13.93
CA LYS A 198 -17.78 8.68 13.31
C LYS A 198 -17.57 8.09 11.91
N LEU A 199 -16.70 8.69 11.11
CA LEU A 199 -16.37 8.18 9.77
C LEU A 199 -15.61 6.85 9.85
N LYS A 200 -14.64 6.71 10.78
CA LYS A 200 -13.93 5.44 11.01
C LYS A 200 -14.89 4.32 11.45
N GLU A 201 -15.80 4.60 12.38
CA GLU A 201 -16.82 3.64 12.81
C GLU A 201 -17.68 3.17 11.63
N LYS A 202 -18.20 4.10 10.81
CA LYS A 202 -18.99 3.76 9.61
C LYS A 202 -18.18 2.96 8.59
N ARG A 203 -16.92 3.33 8.35
CA ARG A 203 -16.00 2.63 7.45
C ARG A 203 -15.82 1.17 7.89
N ASN A 204 -15.63 0.93 9.17
CA ASN A 204 -15.46 -0.43 9.70
C ASN A 204 -16.75 -1.26 9.59
N LEU A 205 -17.93 -0.66 9.76
CA LEU A 205 -19.23 -1.34 9.57
C LEU A 205 -19.46 -1.76 8.11
N ILE A 206 -19.00 -0.97 7.14
CA ILE A 206 -19.10 -1.32 5.71
C ILE A 206 -18.22 -2.53 5.42
N ILE A 207 -17.01 -2.55 5.96
CA ILE A 207 -16.07 -3.67 5.79
C ILE A 207 -16.61 -4.94 6.44
N SER A 208 -17.15 -4.87 7.65
CA SER A 208 -17.73 -6.04 8.32
C SER A 208 -18.92 -6.64 7.58
N LYS A 209 -19.76 -5.80 6.93
CA LYS A 209 -20.87 -6.27 6.11
C LYS A 209 -20.42 -6.94 4.81
N GLY A 210 -19.39 -6.40 4.16
CA GLY A 210 -18.79 -7.03 2.98
C GLY A 210 -18.16 -8.39 3.30
N LEU A 211 -17.48 -8.50 4.46
CA LEU A 211 -16.91 -9.78 4.93
C LEU A 211 -17.99 -10.84 5.24
N SER A 212 -19.15 -10.44 5.76
CA SER A 212 -20.25 -11.39 6.03
C SER A 212 -20.88 -11.93 4.75
N GLU A 213 -20.96 -11.14 3.67
CA GLU A 213 -21.51 -11.61 2.38
C GLU A 213 -20.54 -12.52 1.63
N GLU A 214 -19.23 -12.24 1.69
CA GLU A 214 -18.19 -13.12 1.11
C GLU A 214 -18.03 -14.46 1.88
N SER A 215 -18.31 -14.48 3.20
CA SER A 215 -18.23 -15.72 4.01
C SER A 215 -19.38 -16.72 3.83
N VAL A 216 -20.49 -16.30 3.20
CA VAL A 216 -21.65 -17.18 2.91
C VAL A 216 -21.50 -17.88 1.54
N LEU A 217 -20.50 -17.48 0.75
CA LEU A 217 -20.21 -18.02 -0.58
C LEU A 217 -18.92 -18.87 -0.61
N ALA A 218 -18.35 -19.22 0.55
CA ALA A 218 -17.16 -20.06 0.70
C ALA A 218 -17.52 -21.45 1.23
#